data_AF-A0AAV0BBY8-F1
#
_entry.id   AF-A0AAV0BBY8-F1
#
_cell.length_a   1.000
_cell.length_b   1.000
_cell.length_c   1.000
_cell.angle_alpha   90.00
_cell.angle_beta   90.00
_cell.angle_gamma   90.00
#
_symmetry.space_group_name_H-M   'P 1'
#
loop_
_entity.id
_entity.type
_entity.pdbx_description
1 polymer ?
#
loop_
_entity_poly.entity_id
_entity_poly.type
_entity_poly.pdbx_seq_one_letter_code
_entity_poly.pdbx_strand_id
1 'polypeptide(L)'
;MISREKIFEGRGICKSLRFVEQVMVRNAKMVAAWQTWGFMHGVINTDNISILGLTIDYGPYSFMDIYDPNHICNHSDQYGRYSYQNQPEMIKFGILKLGESLARLLVMKS
;
A
#
# COMPACT_ATOMS: atom_id res chain seq x y z
N MET A 1 32.71 6.27 -26.51
CA MET A 1 32.87 6.17 -25.05
C MET A 1 31.54 6.57 -24.42
N ILE A 2 30.73 5.60 -23.98
CA ILE A 2 29.44 5.89 -23.33
C ILE A 2 29.76 6.41 -21.92
N SER A 3 29.29 7.61 -21.56
CA SER A 3 29.58 8.20 -20.24
C SER A 3 28.98 7.33 -19.13
N ARG A 4 29.71 7.19 -18.01
CA ARG A 4 29.28 6.40 -16.85
C ARG A 4 27.89 6.82 -16.35
N GLU A 5 27.54 8.10 -16.47
CA GLU A 5 26.24 8.67 -16.08
C GLU A 5 25.05 7.96 -16.74
N LYS A 6 25.10 7.71 -18.05
CA LYS A 6 24.02 7.02 -18.78
C LYS A 6 23.79 5.58 -18.32
N ILE A 7 24.84 4.89 -17.84
CA ILE A 7 24.74 3.52 -17.31
C ILE A 7 24.10 3.53 -15.91
N PHE A 8 24.36 4.56 -15.10
CA PHE A 8 23.74 4.71 -13.78
C PHE A 8 22.27 5.12 -13.87
N GLU A 9 21.90 5.99 -14.81
CA GLU A 9 20.50 6.40 -15.05
C GLU A 9 19.62 5.21 -15.45
N GLY A 10 20.06 4.39 -16.42
CA GLY A 10 19.33 3.19 -16.83
C GLY A 10 19.17 2.15 -15.73
N ARG A 11 20.16 2.00 -14.83
CA ARG A 11 20.04 1.12 -13.64
C ARG A 11 19.12 1.70 -12.56
N GLY A 12 19.03 3.02 -12.43
CA GLY A 12 18.18 3.69 -11.42
C GLY A 12 16.70 3.42 -11.65
N ILE A 13 16.23 3.56 -12.90
CA ILE A 13 14.84 3.35 -13.29
C ILE A 13 14.39 1.90 -13.01
N CYS A 14 15.19 0.90 -13.42
CA CYS A 14 14.87 -0.51 -13.17
C CYS A 14 14.83 -0.88 -11.68
N LYS A 15 15.60 -0.18 -10.82
CA LYS A 15 15.60 -0.42 -9.37
C LYS A 15 14.36 0.19 -8.71
N SER A 16 14.02 1.43 -9.05
CA SER A 16 12.85 2.12 -8.49
C SER A 16 11.55 1.43 -8.88
N LEU A 17 11.42 1.00 -10.14
CA LEU A 17 10.25 0.24 -10.60
C LEU A 17 10.13 -1.08 -9.85
N ARG A 18 11.23 -1.84 -9.74
CA ARG A 18 11.26 -3.10 -8.99
C ARG A 18 10.96 -2.90 -7.51
N PHE A 19 11.43 -1.80 -6.91
CA PHE A 19 11.11 -1.47 -5.53
C PHE A 19 9.60 -1.32 -5.34
N VAL A 20 8.95 -0.48 -6.15
CA VAL A 20 7.50 -0.26 -6.08
C VAL A 20 6.73 -1.56 -6.32
N GLU A 21 7.13 -2.37 -7.30
CA GLU A 21 6.55 -3.68 -7.58
C GLU A 21 6.62 -4.62 -6.36
N GLN A 22 7.78 -4.69 -5.69
CA GLN A 22 7.94 -5.54 -4.51
C GLN A 22 7.09 -5.03 -3.33
N VAL A 23 6.99 -3.71 -3.13
CA VAL A 23 6.13 -3.11 -2.11
C VAL A 23 4.65 -3.44 -2.41
N MET A 24 4.23 -3.34 -3.67
CA MET A 24 2.88 -3.68 -4.12
C MET A 24 2.55 -5.15 -3.84
N VAL A 25 3.41 -6.09 -4.26
CA VAL A 25 3.16 -7.54 -4.06
C VAL A 25 3.06 -7.89 -2.58
N ARG A 26 3.89 -7.31 -1.72
CA ARG A 26 3.84 -7.56 -0.28
C ARG A 26 2.54 -7.04 0.34
N ASN A 27 2.15 -5.81 0.00
CA ASN A 27 0.92 -5.21 0.52
C ASN A 27 -0.34 -5.91 -0.03
N ALA A 28 -0.32 -6.37 -1.29
CA ALA A 28 -1.40 -7.17 -1.85
C ALA A 28 -1.59 -8.50 -1.09
N LYS A 29 -0.50 -9.18 -0.73
CA LYS A 29 -0.55 -10.39 0.10
C LYS A 29 -1.06 -10.10 1.51
N MET A 30 -0.60 -9.02 2.13
CA MET A 30 -1.04 -8.60 3.46
C MET A 30 -2.54 -8.32 3.49
N VAL A 31 -3.05 -7.48 2.57
CA VAL A 31 -4.47 -7.13 2.56
C VAL A 31 -5.34 -8.33 2.15
N ALA A 32 -4.86 -9.21 1.27
CA ALA A 32 -5.56 -10.46 0.97
C ALA A 32 -5.68 -11.36 2.22
N ALA A 33 -4.65 -11.41 3.06
CA ALA A 33 -4.72 -12.12 4.34
C ALA A 33 -5.75 -11.47 5.28
N TRP A 34 -5.78 -10.14 5.36
CA TRP A 34 -6.80 -9.43 6.14
C TRP A 34 -8.22 -9.80 5.70
N GLN A 35 -8.46 -9.81 4.40
CA GLN A 35 -9.76 -10.19 3.79
C GLN A 35 -10.07 -11.70 3.94
N THR A 36 -9.09 -12.55 4.22
CA THR A 36 -9.33 -13.98 4.45
C THR A 36 -9.70 -14.25 5.91
N TRP A 37 -9.07 -13.53 6.83
CA TRP A 37 -9.22 -13.73 8.27
C TRP A 37 -10.23 -12.79 8.93
N GLY A 38 -10.95 -11.97 8.15
CA GLY A 38 -11.90 -11.00 8.71
C GLY A 38 -11.23 -9.87 9.49
N PHE A 39 -9.93 -9.62 9.29
CA PHE A 39 -9.21 -8.55 9.97
C PHE A 39 -9.57 -7.18 9.38
N MET A 40 -9.77 -6.21 10.25
CA MET A 40 -10.07 -4.82 9.93
C MET A 40 -9.10 -3.89 10.64
N HIS A 41 -8.37 -3.07 9.89
CA HIS A 41 -7.34 -2.17 10.43
C HIS A 41 -7.93 -0.88 11.00
N GLY A 42 -8.97 -0.33 10.38
CA GLY A 42 -9.67 0.89 10.83
C GLY A 42 -8.98 2.22 10.56
N VAL A 43 -7.66 2.24 10.25
CA VAL A 43 -6.91 3.47 9.93
C VAL A 43 -5.83 3.19 8.87
N ILE A 44 -6.22 3.18 7.60
CA ILE A 44 -5.30 2.90 6.47
C ILE A 44 -4.86 4.23 5.82
N ASN A 45 -4.24 5.09 6.63
CA ASN A 45 -3.56 6.28 6.12
C ASN A 45 -2.23 5.87 5.44
N THR A 46 -1.67 6.72 4.57
CA THR A 46 -0.45 6.38 3.81
C THR A 46 0.78 6.15 4.68
N ASP A 47 0.86 6.81 5.83
CA ASP A 47 1.87 6.63 6.87
C ASP A 47 1.76 5.29 7.61
N ASN A 48 0.58 4.66 7.58
CA ASN A 48 0.32 3.34 8.18
C ASN A 48 0.48 2.18 7.17
N ILE A 49 0.95 2.46 5.96
CA ILE A 49 1.21 1.43 4.95
C ILE A 49 2.71 1.12 4.94
N SER A 50 3.07 -0.01 5.52
CA SER A 50 4.47 -0.46 5.56
C SER A 50 5.00 -0.81 4.16
N ILE A 51 6.19 -0.31 3.83
CA ILE A 51 6.92 -0.72 2.61
C ILE A 51 7.31 -2.20 2.62
N LEU A 52 7.33 -2.82 3.81
CA LEU A 52 7.61 -4.25 3.98
C LEU A 52 6.35 -5.11 3.87
N GLY A 53 5.16 -4.51 3.74
CA GLY A 53 3.88 -5.22 3.75
C GLY A 53 3.57 -5.86 5.10
N LEU A 54 3.97 -5.19 6.18
CA LEU A 54 3.62 -5.57 7.56
C LEU A 54 2.41 -4.78 8.02
N THR A 55 1.54 -5.42 8.79
CA THR A 55 0.49 -4.73 9.54
C THR A 55 1.13 -3.94 10.68
N ILE A 56 0.91 -2.64 10.73
CA ILE A 56 1.50 -1.71 11.69
C ILE A 56 0.41 -0.78 12.25
N ASP A 57 0.72 -0.06 13.33
CA ASP A 57 -0.18 0.92 13.94
C ASP A 57 -1.59 0.38 14.30
N TYR A 58 -1.60 -0.56 15.26
CA TYR A 58 -2.81 -1.15 15.80
C TYR A 58 -3.54 -0.15 16.70
N GLY A 59 -4.54 0.55 16.15
CA GLY A 59 -5.46 1.43 16.88
C GLY A 59 -6.86 0.82 16.96
N PRO A 60 -7.87 1.38 16.26
CA PRO A 60 -9.23 0.86 16.24
C PRO A 60 -9.37 -0.32 15.26
N TYR A 61 -8.54 -1.35 15.45
CA TYR A 61 -8.64 -2.58 14.67
C TYR A 61 -9.69 -3.51 15.26
N SER A 62 -10.22 -4.41 14.44
CA SER A 62 -11.13 -5.47 14.90
C SER A 62 -11.01 -6.72 14.03
N PHE A 63 -11.45 -7.85 14.55
CA PHE A 63 -11.78 -9.02 13.75
C PHE A 63 -13.31 -9.11 13.63
N MET A 64 -13.77 -9.45 12.45
CA MET A 64 -15.19 -9.52 12.14
C MET A 64 -15.81 -10.79 12.73
N ASP A 65 -16.72 -10.63 13.70
CA ASP A 65 -17.46 -11.75 14.30
C ASP A 65 -18.54 -12.30 13.38
N ILE A 66 -19.34 -11.40 12.80
CA ILE A 66 -20.40 -11.71 11.82
C ILE A 66 -20.01 -11.02 10.52
N TYR A 67 -20.03 -11.78 9.42
CA TYR A 67 -19.67 -11.25 8.12
C TYR A 67 -20.58 -10.06 7.72
N ASP A 68 -19.97 -8.88 7.59
CA ASP A 68 -20.59 -7.67 7.06
C ASP A 68 -19.54 -6.90 6.22
N PRO A 69 -19.66 -6.89 4.87
CA PRO A 69 -18.68 -6.22 4.02
C PRO A 69 -18.60 -4.71 4.26
N ASN A 70 -19.68 -4.10 4.77
CA ASN A 70 -19.75 -2.67 5.04
C ASN A 70 -19.33 -2.32 6.48
N HIS A 71 -18.92 -3.30 7.30
CA HIS A 71 -18.55 -3.04 8.68
C HIS A 71 -17.46 -1.97 8.76
N ILE A 72 -17.57 -1.10 9.76
CA ILE A 72 -16.59 -0.04 10.08
C ILE A 72 -16.17 -0.24 11.53
N CYS A 73 -14.91 -0.63 11.74
CA CYS A 73 -14.37 -0.87 13.08
C CYS A 73 -13.93 0.43 13.79
N ASN A 74 -13.73 1.52 13.04
CA ASN A 74 -13.29 2.80 13.58
C ASN A 74 -14.47 3.78 13.72
N HIS A 75 -14.81 4.15 14.96
CA HIS A 75 -15.90 5.09 15.25
C HIS A 75 -15.70 6.50 14.67
N SER A 76 -14.47 6.90 14.37
CA SER A 76 -14.18 8.18 13.72
C SER A 76 -14.34 8.14 12.19
N ASP A 77 -14.43 6.97 11.58
CA ASP A 77 -14.63 6.79 10.13
C ASP A 77 -16.11 6.82 9.76
N GLN A 78 -16.72 8.00 9.85
CA GLN A 78 -18.15 8.20 9.59
C GLN A 78 -18.60 7.84 8.16
N TYR A 79 -17.66 7.81 7.22
CA TYR A 79 -17.94 7.58 5.79
C TYR A 79 -17.54 6.18 5.31
N GLY A 80 -17.03 5.32 6.20
CA GLY A 80 -16.62 3.96 5.85
C GLY A 80 -15.45 3.91 4.87
N ARG A 81 -14.56 4.90 4.89
CA ARG A 81 -13.32 4.94 4.09
C ARG A 81 -12.48 3.69 4.30
N TYR A 82 -12.45 3.19 5.54
CA TYR A 82 -11.69 2.01 5.99
C TYR A 82 -12.61 0.84 6.35
N SER A 83 -13.83 0.80 5.78
CA SER A 83 -14.71 -0.36 5.91
C SER A 83 -14.03 -1.64 5.39
N TYR A 84 -14.51 -2.80 5.84
CA TYR A 84 -13.88 -4.09 5.54
C TYR A 84 -13.63 -4.31 4.05
N GLN A 85 -14.65 -4.06 3.21
CA GLN A 85 -14.55 -4.20 1.75
C GLN A 85 -13.64 -3.15 1.10
N ASN A 86 -13.43 -1.99 1.73
CA ASN A 86 -12.65 -0.89 1.17
C ASN A 86 -11.14 -1.01 1.46
N GLN A 87 -10.71 -1.91 2.35
CA GLN A 87 -9.30 -2.06 2.71
C GLN A 87 -8.39 -2.33 1.49
N PRO A 88 -8.74 -3.20 0.52
CA PRO A 88 -7.93 -3.40 -0.68
C PRO A 88 -7.75 -2.13 -1.52
N GLU A 89 -8.81 -1.33 -1.68
CA GLU A 89 -8.73 -0.08 -2.45
C GLU A 89 -7.89 0.97 -1.72
N MET A 90 -7.96 1.03 -0.39
CA MET A 90 -7.12 1.96 0.39
C MET A 90 -5.64 1.58 0.37
N ILE A 91 -5.32 0.29 0.37
CA ILE A 91 -3.94 -0.18 0.16
C ILE A 91 -3.45 0.19 -1.25
N LYS A 92 -4.26 -0.05 -2.29
CA LYS A 92 -3.94 0.35 -3.66
C LYS A 92 -3.72 1.86 -3.78
N PHE A 93 -4.56 2.67 -3.15
CA PHE A 93 -4.39 4.12 -3.07
C PHE A 93 -3.02 4.49 -2.48
N GLY A 94 -2.61 3.84 -1.39
CA GLY A 94 -1.30 4.07 -0.79
C GLY A 94 -0.13 3.71 -1.71
N ILE A 95 -0.22 2.59 -2.43
CA ILE A 95 0.80 2.19 -3.42
C ILE A 95 0.87 3.20 -4.57
N LEU A 96 -0.27 3.73 -5.04
CA LEU A 96 -0.28 4.78 -6.05
C LEU A 96 0.40 6.06 -5.54
N LYS A 97 0.15 6.47 -4.30
CA LYS A 97 0.81 7.64 -3.68
C LYS A 97 2.32 7.44 -3.54
N LEU A 98 2.78 6.22 -3.24
CA LEU A 98 4.20 5.88 -3.26
C LEU A 98 4.78 5.96 -4.68
N GLY A 99 4.05 5.51 -5.70
CA GLY A 99 4.46 5.63 -7.10
C GLY A 99 4.59 7.09 -7.54
N GLU A 100 3.61 7.94 -7.18
CA GLU A 100 3.63 9.38 -7.45
C GLU A 100 4.82 10.09 -6.79
N SER A 101 5.13 9.75 -5.52
CA SER A 101 6.26 10.36 -4.81
C SER A 101 7.62 9.95 -5.42
N LEU A 102 7.68 8.78 -6.06
CA LEU A 102 8.85 8.28 -6.77
C LEU A 102 8.84 8.60 -8.27
N ALA A 103 7.87 9.37 -8.77
CA ALA A 103 7.68 9.60 -10.21
C ALA A 103 8.94 10.11 -10.93
N ARG A 104 9.71 11.00 -10.30
CA ARG A 104 10.98 11.49 -10.88
C ARG A 104 12.02 10.39 -11.06
N LEU A 105 12.03 9.37 -10.20
CA LEU A 105 12.94 8.24 -10.30
C LEU A 105 12.41 7.14 -11.25
N LEU A 106 11.10 7.14 -11.53
CA LEU A 106 10.45 6.20 -12.44
C LEU A 106 10.48 6.67 -13.90
N VAL A 107 10.42 7.99 -14.14
CA VAL A 107 10.23 8.60 -15.48
C VAL A 107 11.47 9.40 -15.93
N MET A 108 12.63 9.25 -15.29
CA MET A 108 13.88 9.81 -15.83
C MET A 108 14.08 9.28 -17.27
N LYS A 109 13.73 10.09 -18.26
CA LYS A 109 14.00 9.83 -19.68
C LYS A 109 15.43 10.26 -19.97
N SER A 110 16.17 9.34 -20.58
CA SER A 110 17.47 9.52 -21.23
C SER A 110 17.47 10.57 -22.33
#